data_AF-A0A957U6S8-F1
#
_entry.id   AF-A0A957U6S8-F1
#
_cell.length_a   1.000
_cell.length_b   1.000
_cell.length_c   1.000
_cell.angle_alpha   90.00
_cell.angle_beta   90.00
_cell.angle_gamma   90.00
#
_symmetry.space_group_name_H-M   'P 1'
#
loop_
_entity.id
_entity.type
_entity.pdbx_description
1 polymer ?
#
loop_
_entity_poly.entity_id
_entity_poly.type
_entity_poly.pdbx_seq_one_letter_code
_entity_poly.pdbx_strand_id
1 'polypeptide(L)'
;MNGRSWRGAAALGGALLLLVIWAAVQRPAAAQEDLFLPIIAAIAPTATATPTPTATHTATPTRTATPTNTPVIATATSTPTRPPSGAGSSLRFYGAGRNAIDRVTIRIDAPERPADVGAGDFTVEFWLKAEPGANDGSAACNQNDGWITGNVIVDRDVYGGGDYGDYGIVLSQGRIAFGLSVGGSGTTLCGATSVADNQWHHVAVTRRSNGAMAIYIDGQPDGATTGASGDASYRNGRTSSWTYDPYLVLGAEKHDAGSEYPSFSGWLDELRISTSVRYTAAFARPSAPFATDGATAALYHFDEGQGTTLGDTSGAAGGPSDGTLRVGGTPSGPAWSPDTPF
;
A
#
# COMPACT_ATOMS: atom_id res chain seq x y z
N MET A 1 -3.15 -60.74 -47.79
CA MET A 1 -3.41 -61.12 -49.20
C MET A 1 -4.36 -60.07 -49.76
N ASN A 2 -3.82 -59.10 -50.51
CA ASN A 2 -3.91 -59.00 -51.99
C ASN A 2 -5.38 -58.85 -52.45
N GLY A 3 -5.80 -57.85 -53.22
CA GLY A 3 -5.11 -56.84 -54.01
C GLY A 3 -6.16 -56.03 -54.80
N ARG A 4 -5.76 -54.88 -55.32
CA ARG A 4 -6.56 -53.97 -56.17
C ARG A 4 -6.49 -54.38 -57.64
N SER A 5 -7.52 -54.06 -58.43
CA SER A 5 -7.48 -53.46 -59.81
C SER A 5 -8.89 -53.52 -60.42
N TRP A 6 -9.60 -52.51 -60.97
CA TRP A 6 -9.37 -51.29 -61.80
C TRP A 6 -9.87 -51.45 -63.26
N ARG A 7 -10.62 -50.42 -63.71
CA ARG A 7 -10.99 -49.97 -65.10
C ARG A 7 -12.24 -50.61 -65.72
N GLY A 8 -13.15 -49.90 -66.41
CA GLY A 8 -13.05 -48.57 -67.04
C GLY A 8 -14.41 -47.92 -67.35
N ALA A 9 -14.33 -46.79 -68.07
CA ALA A 9 -15.23 -45.65 -68.05
C ALA A 9 -16.17 -45.51 -69.26
N ALA A 10 -17.22 -44.68 -69.12
CA ALA A 10 -17.85 -43.90 -70.20
C ALA A 10 -18.53 -42.64 -69.60
N ALA A 11 -18.46 -41.52 -70.31
CA ALA A 11 -18.57 -40.15 -69.81
C ALA A 11 -19.92 -39.46 -70.10
N LEU A 12 -20.24 -38.39 -69.36
CA LEU A 12 -20.50 -37.01 -69.84
C LEU A 12 -21.20 -36.15 -68.76
N GLY A 13 -20.68 -34.94 -68.53
CA GLY A 13 -21.30 -33.93 -67.66
C GLY A 13 -20.25 -32.97 -67.09
N GLY A 14 -19.88 -31.95 -67.88
CA GLY A 14 -18.82 -31.00 -67.53
C GLY A 14 -19.22 -29.97 -66.49
N ALA A 15 -18.26 -29.59 -65.65
CA ALA A 15 -18.21 -28.30 -64.96
C ALA A 15 -16.75 -27.84 -64.90
N LEU A 16 -16.53 -26.63 -65.42
CA LEU A 16 -15.24 -25.98 -65.56
C LEU A 16 -14.81 -25.37 -64.22
N LEU A 17 -13.55 -25.58 -63.86
CA LEU A 17 -12.85 -25.00 -62.72
C LEU A 17 -12.54 -23.52 -63.01
N LEU A 18 -12.80 -22.62 -62.06
CA LEU A 18 -12.07 -21.35 -61.98
C LEU A 18 -11.76 -20.99 -60.53
N LEU A 19 -10.45 -20.87 -60.30
CA LEU A 19 -9.78 -20.43 -59.09
C LEU A 19 -10.02 -18.93 -58.89
N VAL A 20 -10.43 -18.50 -57.68
CA VAL A 20 -10.39 -17.10 -57.27
C VAL A 20 -9.71 -17.00 -55.90
N ILE A 21 -8.60 -16.28 -55.86
CA ILE A 21 -7.91 -15.80 -54.66
C ILE A 21 -8.14 -14.29 -54.62
N TRP A 22 -8.58 -13.73 -53.48
CA TRP A 22 -7.89 -12.68 -52.69
C TRP A 22 -8.80 -11.94 -51.71
N ALA A 23 -8.18 -11.65 -50.55
CA ALA A 23 -8.38 -10.55 -49.61
C ALA A 23 -9.70 -10.46 -48.80
N ALA A 24 -9.63 -10.98 -47.56
CA ALA A 24 -10.45 -10.47 -46.47
C ALA A 24 -9.84 -9.15 -45.95
N VAL A 25 -10.40 -8.02 -46.37
CA VAL A 25 -10.14 -6.72 -45.74
C VAL A 25 -10.96 -6.68 -44.45
N GLN A 26 -10.26 -6.75 -43.31
CA GLN A 26 -10.83 -6.43 -42.00
C GLN A 26 -11.20 -4.94 -41.99
N ARG A 27 -12.48 -4.64 -41.72
CA ARG A 27 -12.93 -3.29 -41.40
C ARG A 27 -12.81 -3.07 -39.89
N PRO A 28 -12.27 -1.93 -39.42
CA PRO A 28 -12.27 -1.59 -38.01
C PRO A 28 -13.68 -1.16 -37.59
N ALA A 29 -14.14 -1.64 -36.44
CA ALA A 29 -15.26 -1.04 -35.74
C ALA A 29 -14.74 0.23 -35.04
N ALA A 30 -15.08 1.39 -35.58
CA ALA A 30 -14.94 2.65 -34.88
C ALA A 30 -16.06 2.73 -33.83
N ALA A 31 -15.67 2.80 -32.55
CA ALA A 31 -16.56 3.19 -31.47
C ALA A 31 -16.96 4.65 -31.69
N GLN A 32 -18.26 4.90 -31.78
CA GLN A 32 -18.83 6.23 -31.81
C GLN A 32 -18.97 6.70 -30.36
N GLU A 33 -18.07 7.59 -29.95
CA GLU A 33 -18.14 8.32 -28.68
C GLU A 33 -19.30 9.34 -28.76
N ASP A 34 -20.37 9.10 -28.00
CA ASP A 34 -21.41 10.10 -27.76
C ASP A 34 -20.87 11.15 -26.78
N LEU A 35 -20.35 12.25 -27.34
CA LEU A 35 -19.99 13.47 -26.63
C LEU A 35 -21.24 14.14 -26.03
N PHE A 36 -21.56 13.81 -24.78
CA PHE A 36 -22.42 14.64 -23.94
C PHE A 36 -21.61 15.82 -23.39
N LEU A 37 -21.74 16.99 -24.02
CA LEU A 37 -21.29 18.28 -23.47
C LEU A 37 -22.37 18.81 -22.50
N PRO A 38 -22.07 19.03 -21.21
CA PRO A 38 -22.92 19.89 -20.39
C PRO A 38 -22.62 21.36 -20.73
N ILE A 39 -23.62 22.07 -21.25
CA ILE A 39 -23.63 23.54 -21.35
C ILE A 39 -23.71 24.08 -19.91
N ILE A 40 -22.58 24.48 -19.35
CA ILE A 40 -22.55 25.33 -18.15
C ILE A 40 -22.52 26.78 -18.63
N ALA A 41 -23.65 27.47 -18.48
CA ALA A 41 -23.73 28.91 -18.66
C ALA A 41 -22.88 29.60 -17.59
N ALA A 42 -21.80 30.26 -18.02
CA ALA A 42 -20.98 31.11 -17.18
C ALA A 42 -21.75 32.38 -16.81
N ILE A 43 -22.20 32.48 -15.56
CA ILE A 43 -22.64 33.73 -14.94
C ILE A 43 -21.38 34.48 -14.49
N ALA A 44 -21.08 35.61 -15.14
CA ALA A 44 -19.99 36.49 -14.76
C ALA A 44 -20.30 37.18 -13.41
N PRO A 45 -19.38 37.20 -12.44
CA PRO A 45 -19.57 37.98 -11.22
C PRO A 45 -19.38 39.49 -11.49
N THR A 46 -20.37 40.27 -11.07
CA THR A 46 -20.38 41.73 -11.04
C THR A 46 -19.24 42.25 -10.15
N ALA A 47 -18.41 43.14 -10.70
CA ALA A 47 -17.35 43.81 -9.97
C ALA A 47 -17.96 44.69 -8.85
N THR A 48 -17.62 44.39 -7.59
CA THR A 48 -17.96 45.24 -6.44
C THR A 48 -16.75 46.11 -6.12
N ALA A 49 -16.97 47.42 -6.02
CA ALA A 49 -15.94 48.42 -5.77
C ALA A 49 -15.33 48.30 -4.37
N THR A 50 -14.00 48.28 -4.31
CA THR A 50 -13.20 48.35 -3.08
C THR A 50 -13.28 49.76 -2.46
N PRO A 51 -13.59 49.92 -1.15
CA PRO A 51 -13.50 51.22 -0.51
C PRO A 51 -12.04 51.65 -0.27
N THR A 52 -11.77 52.90 -0.63
CA THR A 52 -10.53 53.66 -0.42
C THR A 52 -10.12 53.72 1.06
N PRO A 53 -8.85 53.48 1.43
CA PRO A 53 -8.40 53.67 2.81
C PRO A 53 -8.31 55.16 3.18
N THR A 54 -8.94 55.51 4.30
CA THR A 54 -8.86 56.83 4.95
C THR A 54 -7.49 57.03 5.61
N ALA A 55 -6.85 58.16 5.33
CA ALA A 55 -5.59 58.56 5.96
C ALA A 55 -5.78 58.78 7.47
N THR A 56 -4.95 58.14 8.29
CA THR A 56 -4.87 58.41 9.73
C THR A 56 -3.50 59.01 10.07
N HIS A 57 -3.54 60.00 10.96
CA HIS A 57 -2.47 60.93 11.29
C HIS A 57 -1.19 60.26 11.83
N THR A 58 -0.07 60.68 11.27
CA THR A 58 1.31 60.38 11.71
C THR A 58 1.61 61.07 13.03
N ALA A 59 1.99 60.28 14.05
CA ALA A 59 2.61 60.80 15.27
C ALA A 59 4.14 60.91 15.10
N THR A 60 4.68 62.06 15.53
CA THR A 60 6.10 62.42 15.55
C THR A 60 6.94 61.42 16.37
N PRO A 61 8.13 60.98 15.90
CA PRO A 61 8.96 60.02 16.64
C PRO A 61 9.73 60.70 17.79
N THR A 62 9.58 60.15 18.99
CA THR A 62 10.44 60.42 20.15
C THR A 62 11.75 59.64 20.01
N ARG A 63 12.90 60.32 20.16
CA ARG A 63 14.23 59.69 20.20
C ARG A 63 14.29 58.60 21.27
N THR A 64 14.57 57.37 20.84
CA THR A 64 14.93 56.25 21.72
C THR A 64 16.24 55.62 21.21
N ALA A 65 17.09 55.22 22.14
CA ALA A 65 18.52 54.96 21.97
C ALA A 65 18.90 53.92 20.89
N THR A 66 20.08 54.14 20.30
CA THR A 66 20.80 53.23 19.40
C THR A 66 20.97 51.84 20.03
N PRO A 67 20.49 50.75 19.41
CA PRO A 67 20.84 49.41 19.85
C PRO A 67 22.26 49.06 19.42
N THR A 68 23.08 48.68 20.38
CA THR A 68 24.41 48.09 20.18
C THR A 68 24.26 46.76 19.46
N ASN A 69 24.91 46.60 18.30
CA ASN A 69 25.04 45.32 17.59
C ASN A 69 25.79 44.31 18.48
N THR A 70 25.05 43.54 19.26
CA THR A 70 25.53 42.31 19.87
C THR A 70 25.17 41.18 18.90
N PRO A 71 26.10 40.31 18.48
CA PRO A 71 25.76 39.18 17.63
C PRO A 71 24.72 38.31 18.34
N VAL A 72 23.52 38.27 17.79
CA VAL A 72 22.48 37.31 18.19
C VAL A 72 22.98 35.95 17.73
N ILE A 73 23.45 35.14 18.67
CA ILE A 73 23.62 33.70 18.44
C ILE A 73 22.25 33.19 18.03
N ALA A 74 22.13 32.69 16.81
CA ALA A 74 20.91 32.08 16.31
C ALA A 74 20.45 31.01 17.31
N THR A 75 19.31 31.25 17.96
CA THR A 75 18.64 30.24 18.77
C THR A 75 18.34 29.08 17.83
N ALA A 76 18.95 27.92 18.11
CA ALA A 76 18.70 26.71 17.36
C ALA A 76 17.18 26.47 17.29
N THR A 77 16.67 26.25 16.07
CA THR A 77 15.35 25.70 15.84
C THR A 77 15.21 24.48 16.73
N SER A 78 14.20 24.45 17.60
CA SER A 78 13.94 23.30 18.45
C SER A 78 13.75 22.08 17.57
N THR A 79 14.74 21.20 17.58
CA THR A 79 14.58 19.80 17.15
C THR A 79 13.38 19.25 17.93
N PRO A 80 12.41 18.57 17.30
CA PRO A 80 11.31 17.97 18.04
C PRO A 80 11.89 17.06 19.13
N THR A 81 11.74 17.50 20.38
CA THR A 81 12.15 16.75 21.54
C THR A 81 11.22 15.56 21.65
N ARG A 82 11.81 14.35 21.56
CA ARG A 82 11.14 13.08 21.89
C ARG A 82 10.26 13.28 23.14
N PRO A 83 8.99 12.84 23.15
CA PRO A 83 8.20 12.84 24.37
C PRO A 83 8.99 12.14 25.48
N PRO A 84 8.85 12.57 26.75
CA PRO A 84 9.52 11.90 27.85
C PRO A 84 9.19 10.40 27.82
N SER A 85 10.23 9.58 27.85
CA SER A 85 10.14 8.12 27.99
C SER A 85 9.23 7.77 29.17
N GLY A 86 8.12 7.09 28.93
CA GLY A 86 7.19 6.70 30.00
C GLY A 86 6.10 5.69 29.63
N ALA A 87 5.61 5.65 28.40
CA ALA A 87 4.79 4.57 27.86
C ALA A 87 4.97 4.61 26.34
N GLY A 88 5.14 3.46 25.70
CA GLY A 88 5.08 3.40 24.24
C GLY A 88 3.71 3.84 23.73
N SER A 89 3.56 3.98 22.43
CA SER A 89 2.27 4.24 21.79
C SER A 89 2.06 3.28 20.64
N SER A 90 0.80 3.07 20.27
CA SER A 90 0.43 2.39 19.03
C SER A 90 -0.44 3.30 18.19
N LEU A 91 -0.77 2.86 16.97
CA LEU A 91 -1.63 3.61 16.07
C LEU A 91 -2.95 2.89 15.82
N ARG A 92 -4.06 3.55 16.17
CA ARG A 92 -5.44 3.07 15.98
C ARG A 92 -5.99 3.52 14.63
N PHE A 93 -6.43 2.56 13.83
CA PHE A 93 -7.22 2.73 12.61
C PHE A 93 -8.69 2.43 12.92
N TYR A 94 -9.63 3.13 12.30
CA TYR A 94 -11.06 2.99 12.56
C TYR A 94 -11.83 2.29 11.43
N GLY A 95 -11.16 1.87 10.35
CA GLY A 95 -11.80 1.30 9.17
C GLY A 95 -12.52 2.33 8.31
N ALA A 96 -12.20 3.62 8.46
CA ALA A 96 -12.80 4.74 7.75
C ALA A 96 -11.99 5.18 6.52
N GLY A 97 -11.12 4.30 6.00
CA GLY A 97 -10.07 4.62 5.05
C GLY A 97 -10.56 4.82 3.61
N ARG A 98 -11.46 5.78 3.39
CA ARG A 98 -11.93 6.21 2.06
C ARG A 98 -11.66 7.68 1.83
N ASN A 99 -11.36 8.07 0.59
CA ASN A 99 -10.95 9.44 0.23
C ASN A 99 -9.62 9.80 0.90
N ALA A 100 -8.67 8.87 0.86
CA ALA A 100 -7.30 9.05 1.33
C ALA A 100 -7.16 9.52 2.80
N ILE A 101 -8.05 9.07 3.68
CA ILE A 101 -7.97 9.26 5.14
C ILE A 101 -7.84 7.89 5.84
N ASP A 102 -7.73 7.89 7.17
CA ASP A 102 -7.61 6.73 8.06
C ASP A 102 -6.58 5.69 7.60
N ARG A 103 -5.43 6.19 7.14
CA ARG A 103 -4.31 5.38 6.63
C ARG A 103 -2.96 6.03 6.90
N VAL A 104 -1.89 5.25 6.80
CA VAL A 104 -0.51 5.77 6.71
C VAL A 104 0.00 5.57 5.30
N THR A 105 0.63 6.60 4.73
CA THR A 105 1.26 6.51 3.40
C THR A 105 2.78 6.59 3.57
N ILE A 106 3.50 5.53 3.21
CA ILE A 106 4.96 5.42 3.23
C ILE A 106 5.46 5.47 1.79
N ARG A 107 6.24 6.51 1.43
CA ARG A 107 6.77 6.62 0.07
C ARG A 107 7.89 5.60 -0.11
N ILE A 108 7.82 4.80 -1.16
CA ILE A 108 8.80 3.74 -1.46
C ILE A 108 9.65 4.03 -2.72
N ASP A 109 9.23 4.99 -3.55
CA ASP A 109 10.00 5.42 -4.73
C ASP A 109 9.90 6.94 -5.02
N ALA A 110 10.75 7.40 -5.94
CA ALA A 110 11.00 8.78 -6.33
C ALA A 110 11.54 9.66 -5.18
N PRO A 111 12.77 9.40 -4.66
CA PRO A 111 13.71 8.34 -5.07
C PRO A 111 13.41 6.98 -4.40
N GLU A 112 14.02 5.91 -4.91
CA GLU A 112 14.00 4.56 -4.32
C GLU A 112 14.27 4.60 -2.82
N ARG A 113 13.48 3.85 -2.05
CA ARG A 113 13.59 3.75 -0.59
C ARG A 113 13.76 2.30 -0.14
N PRO A 114 14.49 2.06 0.96
CA PRO A 114 14.75 0.70 1.45
C PRO A 114 13.49 -0.06 1.89
N ALA A 115 12.40 0.66 2.21
CA ALA A 115 11.11 0.03 2.48
C ALA A 115 10.48 -0.68 1.25
N ASP A 116 10.97 -0.43 0.03
CA ASP A 116 10.61 -1.18 -1.17
C ASP A 116 11.31 -2.55 -1.20
N VAL A 117 10.66 -3.56 -0.62
CA VAL A 117 11.15 -4.94 -0.63
C VAL A 117 10.40 -5.77 -1.66
N GLY A 118 11.04 -6.85 -2.14
CA GLY A 118 10.42 -7.79 -3.07
C GLY A 118 11.35 -8.30 -4.18
N ALA A 119 12.42 -7.55 -4.47
CA ALA A 119 13.45 -7.96 -5.44
C ALA A 119 14.18 -9.24 -5.02
N GLY A 120 14.26 -9.47 -3.71
CA GLY A 120 14.77 -10.70 -3.11
C GLY A 120 13.81 -11.30 -2.10
N ASP A 121 14.40 -11.94 -1.11
CA ASP A 121 13.70 -12.44 0.06
C ASP A 121 13.25 -11.28 0.95
N PHE A 122 12.14 -11.44 1.66
CA PHE A 122 11.72 -10.45 2.65
C PHE A 122 10.89 -11.03 3.78
N THR A 123 10.81 -10.25 4.87
CA THR A 123 9.89 -10.45 5.98
C THR A 123 9.19 -9.13 6.28
N VAL A 124 7.89 -9.16 6.48
CA VAL A 124 7.13 -8.06 7.09
C VAL A 124 6.55 -8.59 8.39
N GLU A 125 6.83 -7.92 9.49
CA GLU A 125 6.31 -8.30 10.81
C GLU A 125 5.88 -7.08 11.62
N PHE A 126 4.86 -7.25 12.45
CA PHE A 126 4.26 -6.19 13.24
C PHE A 126 3.45 -6.78 14.40
N TRP A 127 3.10 -5.93 15.35
CA TRP A 127 2.09 -6.21 16.34
C TRP A 127 0.74 -5.70 15.88
N LEU A 128 -0.30 -6.51 16.09
CA LEU A 128 -1.67 -6.19 15.71
C LEU A 128 -2.61 -6.49 16.86
N LYS A 129 -3.59 -5.61 17.06
CA LYS A 129 -4.78 -5.90 17.87
C LYS A 129 -6.03 -5.53 17.09
N ALA A 130 -7.04 -6.39 17.09
CA ALA A 130 -8.32 -6.13 16.44
C ALA A 130 -9.48 -6.67 17.28
N GLU A 131 -10.61 -5.97 17.24
CA GLU A 131 -11.83 -6.39 17.94
C GLU A 131 -12.56 -7.48 17.14
N PRO A 132 -13.20 -8.47 17.81
CA PRO A 132 -14.07 -9.43 17.14
C PRO A 132 -15.16 -8.74 16.32
N GLY A 133 -15.31 -9.12 15.04
CA GLY A 133 -16.36 -8.59 14.16
C GLY A 133 -16.18 -7.14 13.70
N ALA A 134 -15.05 -6.50 14.00
CA ALA A 134 -14.76 -5.16 13.46
C ALA A 134 -14.21 -5.18 12.02
N ASN A 135 -13.87 -6.37 11.51
CA ASN A 135 -13.21 -6.59 10.23
C ASN A 135 -13.85 -7.81 9.54
N ASP A 136 -14.94 -7.56 8.80
CA ASP A 136 -15.77 -8.60 8.16
C ASP A 136 -15.36 -8.95 6.72
N GLY A 137 -14.29 -8.31 6.21
CA GLY A 137 -13.69 -8.62 4.93
C GLY A 137 -13.25 -10.08 4.85
N SER A 138 -13.27 -10.63 3.64
CA SER A 138 -12.95 -12.04 3.41
C SER A 138 -12.07 -12.17 2.18
N ALA A 139 -10.85 -12.66 2.39
CA ALA A 139 -9.95 -13.03 1.31
C ALA A 139 -10.36 -14.35 0.66
N ALA A 140 -10.05 -14.51 -0.62
CA ALA A 140 -10.16 -15.77 -1.36
C ALA A 140 -8.80 -16.50 -1.39
N CYS A 141 -8.66 -17.53 -0.58
CA CYS A 141 -7.40 -18.29 -0.47
C CYS A 141 -7.05 -19.02 -1.77
N ASN A 142 -5.75 -19.14 -2.05
CA ASN A 142 -5.18 -19.80 -3.24
C ASN A 142 -5.59 -19.18 -4.58
N GLN A 143 -5.93 -17.89 -4.58
CA GLN A 143 -6.26 -17.12 -5.79
C GLN A 143 -5.25 -15.99 -6.01
N ASN A 144 -5.04 -15.62 -7.27
CA ASN A 144 -4.38 -14.36 -7.61
C ASN A 144 -5.25 -13.20 -7.10
N ASP A 145 -4.62 -12.23 -6.45
CA ASP A 145 -5.29 -11.05 -5.86
C ASP A 145 -6.43 -11.39 -4.89
N GLY A 146 -6.48 -12.63 -4.37
CA GLY A 146 -7.55 -13.06 -3.46
C GLY A 146 -7.57 -12.28 -2.14
N TRP A 147 -6.49 -11.58 -1.80
CA TRP A 147 -6.34 -10.81 -0.59
C TRP A 147 -7.13 -9.49 -0.60
N ILE A 148 -7.44 -8.93 -1.77
CA ILE A 148 -7.93 -7.54 -1.91
C ILE A 148 -9.29 -7.31 -1.22
N THR A 149 -10.10 -8.35 -1.03
CA THR A 149 -11.42 -8.27 -0.37
C THR A 149 -11.36 -8.47 1.16
N GLY A 150 -10.17 -8.66 1.74
CA GLY A 150 -9.95 -8.61 3.19
C GLY A 150 -9.77 -7.19 3.70
N ASN A 151 -9.90 -6.98 5.01
CA ASN A 151 -9.62 -5.68 5.63
C ASN A 151 -8.13 -5.36 5.55
N VAL A 152 -7.77 -4.31 4.82
CA VAL A 152 -6.40 -4.03 4.40
C VAL A 152 -5.53 -3.51 5.54
N ILE A 153 -4.51 -4.28 5.93
CA ILE A 153 -3.51 -3.88 6.94
C ILE A 153 -2.30 -3.25 6.27
N VAL A 154 -1.74 -3.94 5.26
CA VAL A 154 -0.62 -3.49 4.43
C VAL A 154 -1.01 -3.63 2.97
N ASP A 155 -0.83 -2.56 2.20
CA ASP A 155 -1.17 -2.50 0.79
C ASP A 155 0.03 -1.98 -0.01
N ARG A 156 0.61 -2.90 -0.78
CA ARG A 156 1.60 -2.63 -1.82
C ARG A 156 1.00 -3.08 -3.16
N ASP A 157 -0.26 -2.72 -3.41
CA ASP A 157 -0.93 -2.95 -4.69
C ASP A 157 -0.42 -2.00 -5.76
N VAL A 158 -0.59 -2.40 -7.01
CA VAL A 158 -0.31 -1.59 -8.17
C VAL A 158 -1.34 -1.85 -9.27
N TYR A 159 -1.99 -0.78 -9.76
CA TYR A 159 -2.87 -0.90 -10.91
C TYR A 159 -2.14 -1.18 -12.23
N GLY A 160 -2.70 -2.13 -12.98
CA GLY A 160 -2.40 -2.38 -14.40
C GLY A 160 -1.15 -3.22 -14.66
N GLY A 161 -1.09 -3.85 -15.82
CA GLY A 161 0.05 -4.68 -16.22
C GLY A 161 1.31 -3.82 -16.40
N GLY A 162 2.34 -4.05 -15.58
CA GLY A 162 3.61 -3.33 -15.70
C GLY A 162 4.34 -3.03 -14.40
N ASP A 163 4.15 -3.87 -13.38
CA ASP A 163 5.05 -3.92 -12.23
C ASP A 163 5.68 -5.31 -12.12
N TYR A 164 6.81 -5.38 -11.41
CA TYR A 164 7.45 -6.65 -11.11
C TYR A 164 6.49 -7.53 -10.28
N GLY A 165 5.86 -6.96 -9.26
CA GLY A 165 4.78 -7.61 -8.53
C GLY A 165 3.95 -6.65 -7.69
N ASP A 166 3.10 -7.20 -6.85
CA ASP A 166 2.38 -6.52 -5.78
C ASP A 166 2.24 -7.47 -4.59
N TYR A 167 1.90 -6.94 -3.43
CA TYR A 167 1.54 -7.75 -2.28
C TYR A 167 0.69 -6.98 -1.28
N GLY A 168 -0.06 -7.74 -0.47
CA GLY A 168 -0.89 -7.18 0.58
C GLY A 168 -1.04 -8.13 1.76
N ILE A 169 -1.21 -7.56 2.94
CA ILE A 169 -1.51 -8.28 4.18
C ILE A 169 -2.85 -7.76 4.68
N VAL A 170 -3.79 -8.67 4.91
CA VAL A 170 -5.16 -8.33 5.27
C VAL A 170 -5.65 -9.16 6.45
N LEU A 171 -6.63 -8.62 7.16
CA LEU A 171 -7.44 -9.39 8.09
C LEU A 171 -8.66 -9.94 7.33
N SER A 172 -8.80 -11.26 7.30
CA SER A 172 -9.86 -12.00 6.62
C SER A 172 -10.62 -12.84 7.63
N GLN A 173 -11.83 -12.43 7.99
CA GLN A 173 -12.67 -13.11 9.00
C GLN A 173 -11.88 -13.41 10.29
N GLY A 174 -11.13 -12.42 10.77
CA GLY A 174 -10.30 -12.50 11.97
C GLY A 174 -8.94 -13.19 11.80
N ARG A 175 -8.59 -13.73 10.63
CA ARG A 175 -7.30 -14.41 10.37
C ARG A 175 -6.43 -13.60 9.42
N ILE A 176 -5.11 -13.75 9.51
CA ILE A 176 -4.19 -13.11 8.56
C ILE A 176 -4.26 -13.80 7.20
N ALA A 177 -4.34 -13.02 6.13
CA ALA A 177 -4.07 -13.48 4.78
C ALA A 177 -2.98 -12.62 4.13
N PHE A 178 -2.10 -13.27 3.38
CA PHE A 178 -0.96 -12.67 2.70
C PHE A 178 -1.03 -13.00 1.22
N GLY A 179 -1.32 -11.99 0.40
CA GLY A 179 -1.33 -12.10 -1.05
C GLY A 179 -0.07 -11.53 -1.67
N LEU A 180 0.39 -12.17 -2.73
CA LEU A 180 1.52 -11.69 -3.52
C LEU A 180 1.36 -12.15 -4.97
N SER A 181 1.62 -11.23 -5.89
CA SER A 181 1.64 -11.46 -7.32
C SER A 181 2.98 -11.00 -7.91
N VAL A 182 3.44 -11.68 -8.95
CA VAL A 182 4.56 -11.29 -9.82
C VAL A 182 4.08 -11.41 -11.25
N GLY A 183 4.00 -10.28 -11.97
CA GLY A 183 3.33 -10.20 -13.26
C GLY A 183 1.87 -10.66 -13.18
N GLY A 184 1.47 -11.66 -13.97
CA GLY A 184 0.10 -12.20 -13.98
C GLY A 184 -0.09 -13.47 -13.14
N SER A 185 0.88 -13.82 -12.30
CA SER A 185 0.84 -15.01 -11.45
C SER A 185 0.93 -14.59 -9.99
N GLY A 186 0.10 -15.19 -9.15
CA GLY A 186 0.07 -14.86 -7.74
C GLY A 186 -0.82 -15.80 -6.95
N THR A 187 -0.76 -15.66 -5.64
CA THR A 187 -1.55 -16.46 -4.71
C THR A 187 -1.81 -15.68 -3.43
N THR A 188 -2.93 -15.98 -2.79
CA THR A 188 -3.22 -15.56 -1.42
C THR A 188 -3.12 -16.74 -0.47
N LEU A 189 -2.15 -16.67 0.43
CA LEU A 189 -2.01 -17.59 1.56
C LEU A 189 -2.91 -17.11 2.70
N CYS A 190 -3.80 -17.97 3.19
CA CYS A 190 -4.61 -17.70 4.38
C CYS A 190 -4.07 -18.49 5.57
N GLY A 191 -3.94 -17.82 6.71
CA GLY A 191 -3.67 -18.45 7.99
C GLY A 191 -4.88 -19.18 8.57
N ALA A 192 -4.68 -19.80 9.73
CA ALA A 192 -5.70 -20.56 10.45
C ALA A 192 -6.09 -19.91 11.79
N THR A 193 -5.17 -19.19 12.42
CA THR A 193 -5.36 -18.61 13.75
C THR A 193 -6.11 -17.28 13.67
N SER A 194 -7.17 -17.14 14.47
CA SER A 194 -7.86 -15.88 14.64
C SER A 194 -7.05 -14.96 15.56
N VAL A 195 -6.83 -13.72 15.15
CA VAL A 195 -6.12 -12.66 15.90
C VAL A 195 -7.03 -11.47 16.25
N ALA A 196 -8.33 -11.56 15.90
CA ALA A 196 -9.33 -10.54 16.20
C ALA A 196 -10.10 -10.91 17.48
N ASP A 197 -9.40 -11.00 18.61
CA ASP A 197 -9.93 -11.36 19.92
C ASP A 197 -9.72 -10.24 20.97
N ASN A 198 -9.36 -9.04 20.51
CA ASN A 198 -8.98 -7.88 21.31
C ASN A 198 -7.72 -8.09 22.17
N GLN A 199 -6.82 -8.98 21.77
CA GLN A 199 -5.48 -9.10 22.33
C GLN A 199 -4.41 -8.69 21.30
N TRP A 200 -3.23 -8.33 21.81
CA TRP A 200 -2.07 -8.07 20.98
C TRP A 200 -1.45 -9.39 20.49
N HIS A 201 -1.32 -9.53 19.17
CA HIS A 201 -0.66 -10.65 18.52
C HIS A 201 0.54 -10.17 17.72
N HIS A 202 1.63 -10.94 17.76
CA HIS A 202 2.73 -10.76 16.82
C HIS A 202 2.38 -11.48 15.52
N VAL A 203 2.48 -10.77 14.39
CA VAL A 203 2.26 -11.30 13.05
C VAL A 203 3.55 -11.17 12.26
N ALA A 204 3.95 -12.24 11.57
CA ALA A 204 5.02 -12.17 10.59
C ALA A 204 4.64 -12.91 9.31
N VAL A 205 4.95 -12.31 8.16
CA VAL A 205 4.86 -12.96 6.86
C VAL A 205 6.23 -12.97 6.21
N THR A 206 6.57 -14.08 5.56
CA THR A 206 7.86 -14.25 4.89
C THR A 206 7.65 -14.64 3.44
N ARG A 207 8.58 -14.19 2.60
CA ARG A 207 8.62 -14.48 1.17
C ARG A 207 10.07 -14.76 0.78
N ARG A 208 10.35 -15.92 0.16
CA ARG A 208 11.58 -16.15 -0.63
C ARG A 208 11.39 -15.87 -2.11
N SER A 209 12.40 -15.30 -2.77
CA SER A 209 12.47 -15.05 -4.22
C SER A 209 12.05 -16.21 -5.12
N ASN A 210 12.16 -17.45 -4.64
CA ASN A 210 11.69 -18.65 -5.33
C ASN A 210 10.17 -18.93 -5.19
N GLY A 211 9.41 -18.05 -4.55
CA GLY A 211 7.97 -18.14 -4.36
C GLY A 211 7.51 -18.74 -3.02
N ALA A 212 8.41 -19.26 -2.17
CA ALA A 212 7.98 -19.79 -0.88
C ALA A 212 7.45 -18.69 0.04
N MET A 213 6.22 -18.86 0.54
CA MET A 213 5.52 -17.92 1.42
C MET A 213 5.13 -18.61 2.74
N ALA A 214 5.18 -17.89 3.85
CA ALA A 214 4.70 -18.41 5.14
C ALA A 214 4.14 -17.29 6.04
N ILE A 215 3.18 -17.65 6.89
CA ILE A 215 2.59 -16.81 7.94
C ILE A 215 2.98 -17.41 9.30
N TYR A 216 3.28 -16.54 10.26
CA TYR A 216 3.53 -16.88 11.65
C TYR A 216 2.69 -15.98 12.56
N ILE A 217 2.08 -16.57 13.59
CA ILE A 217 1.30 -15.88 14.61
C ILE A 217 1.90 -16.22 15.97
N ASP A 218 2.27 -15.20 16.76
CA ASP A 218 2.86 -15.35 18.10
C ASP A 218 4.06 -16.31 18.14
N GLY A 219 4.89 -16.29 17.09
CA GLY A 219 6.05 -17.15 16.96
C GLY A 219 5.76 -18.57 16.44
N GLN A 220 4.51 -18.94 16.18
CA GLN A 220 4.13 -20.26 15.65
C GLN A 220 3.81 -20.20 14.15
N PRO A 221 4.20 -21.21 13.33
CA PRO A 221 3.76 -21.29 11.94
C PRO A 221 2.24 -21.43 11.83
N ASP A 222 1.62 -20.61 10.98
CA ASP A 222 0.16 -20.57 10.80
C ASP A 222 -0.30 -20.86 9.36
N GLY A 223 0.64 -20.96 8.42
CA GLY A 223 0.38 -21.37 7.05
C GLY A 223 1.62 -21.24 6.17
N ALA A 224 1.69 -22.03 5.11
CA ALA A 224 2.73 -21.93 4.10
C ALA A 224 2.23 -22.37 2.72
N THR A 225 2.77 -21.78 1.67
CA THR A 225 2.50 -22.17 0.27
C THR A 225 3.70 -21.81 -0.62
N THR A 226 3.61 -22.19 -1.90
CA THR A 226 4.51 -21.68 -2.94
C THR A 226 3.68 -20.86 -3.93
N GLY A 227 3.93 -19.55 -3.93
CA GLY A 227 3.33 -18.58 -4.84
C GLY A 227 4.26 -18.22 -5.99
N ALA A 228 4.13 -16.98 -6.47
CA ALA A 228 4.92 -16.49 -7.58
C ALA A 228 6.39 -16.23 -7.19
N SER A 229 7.29 -16.71 -8.05
CA SER A 229 8.73 -16.44 -7.96
C SER A 229 9.12 -15.20 -8.75
N GLY A 230 10.22 -14.55 -8.39
CA GLY A 230 10.79 -13.42 -9.12
C GLY A 230 10.85 -12.14 -8.31
N ASP A 231 10.99 -11.03 -9.00
CA ASP A 231 10.99 -9.70 -8.38
C ASP A 231 9.54 -9.29 -8.07
N ALA A 232 9.28 -8.89 -6.83
CA ALA A 232 7.98 -8.37 -6.38
C ALA A 232 8.09 -6.94 -5.81
N SER A 233 9.22 -6.26 -5.98
CA SER A 233 9.38 -4.87 -5.54
C SER A 233 8.62 -3.92 -6.46
N TYR A 234 8.51 -2.66 -6.04
CA TYR A 234 8.07 -1.61 -6.93
C TYR A 234 9.14 -1.33 -7.97
N ARG A 235 8.74 -1.26 -9.23
CA ARG A 235 9.66 -0.88 -10.29
C ARG A 235 10.05 0.60 -10.15
N ASN A 236 11.31 0.85 -9.81
CA ASN A 236 11.89 2.19 -9.72
C ASN A 236 11.62 3.04 -10.98
N GLY A 237 11.16 4.27 -10.76
CA GLY A 237 10.85 5.23 -11.83
C GLY A 237 9.59 4.89 -12.63
N ARG A 238 8.74 3.98 -12.14
CA ARG A 238 7.46 3.66 -12.78
C ARG A 238 6.61 4.92 -12.95
N THR A 239 6.16 5.14 -14.18
CA THR A 239 5.24 6.23 -14.53
C THR A 239 3.80 5.74 -14.34
N SER A 240 3.03 6.45 -13.53
CA SER A 240 1.63 6.15 -13.25
C SER A 240 0.82 7.44 -13.17
N SER A 241 -0.45 7.40 -13.58
CA SER A 241 -1.40 8.48 -13.37
C SER A 241 -2.03 8.46 -11.97
N TRP A 242 -1.75 7.43 -11.17
CA TRP A 242 -2.31 7.25 -9.84
C TRP A 242 -1.40 7.88 -8.78
N THR A 243 -1.94 8.82 -8.00
CA THR A 243 -1.17 9.60 -7.01
C THR A 243 -0.47 8.74 -5.96
N TYR A 244 -1.12 7.64 -5.53
CA TYR A 244 -0.60 6.76 -4.48
C TYR A 244 0.32 5.66 -5.00
N ASP A 245 0.56 5.56 -6.31
CA ASP A 245 1.33 4.48 -6.92
C ASP A 245 2.70 4.18 -6.27
N PRO A 246 3.57 5.17 -5.95
CA PRO A 246 4.88 4.91 -5.34
C PRO A 246 4.82 4.83 -3.81
N TYR A 247 3.71 4.37 -3.24
CA TYR A 247 3.51 4.23 -1.81
C TYR A 247 3.22 2.79 -1.40
N LEU A 248 3.76 2.42 -0.24
CA LEU A 248 3.23 1.39 0.64
C LEU A 248 2.19 2.06 1.55
N VAL A 249 1.02 1.45 1.72
CA VAL A 249 -0.06 2.00 2.54
C VAL A 249 -0.38 1.08 3.70
N LEU A 250 -0.62 1.64 4.88
CA LEU A 250 -1.12 0.92 6.05
C LEU A 250 -2.57 1.30 6.34
N GLY A 251 -3.40 0.30 6.66
CA GLY A 251 -4.73 0.46 7.23
C GLY A 251 -5.89 0.67 6.24
N ALA A 252 -5.61 0.85 4.95
CA ALA A 252 -6.65 1.03 3.93
C ALA A 252 -6.17 0.59 2.54
N GLU A 253 -7.13 0.29 1.67
CA GLU A 253 -6.84 0.09 0.24
C GLU A 253 -6.20 1.37 -0.34
N LYS A 254 -5.11 1.17 -1.06
CA LYS A 254 -4.18 2.23 -1.47
C LYS A 254 -4.79 3.26 -2.40
N HIS A 255 -5.66 2.87 -3.32
CA HIS A 255 -6.13 3.68 -4.43
C HIS A 255 -7.54 4.27 -4.29
N ASP A 256 -8.23 4.04 -3.17
CA ASP A 256 -9.65 4.34 -2.98
C ASP A 256 -10.56 3.66 -4.03
N ALA A 257 -10.26 2.41 -4.34
CA ALA A 257 -10.83 1.62 -5.43
C ALA A 257 -12.32 1.29 -5.31
N GLY A 258 -12.90 1.31 -4.10
CA GLY A 258 -14.30 0.96 -3.90
C GLY A 258 -14.64 0.47 -2.49
N SER A 259 -15.90 0.10 -2.30
CA SER A 259 -16.41 -0.45 -1.04
C SER A 259 -16.02 -1.89 -0.80
N GLU A 260 -15.63 -2.59 -1.86
CA GLU A 260 -15.35 -4.01 -1.91
C GLU A 260 -13.98 -4.35 -1.29
N TYR A 261 -13.17 -3.32 -1.04
CA TYR A 261 -11.80 -3.40 -0.51
C TYR A 261 -11.74 -2.68 0.84
N PRO A 262 -12.21 -3.34 1.93
CA PRO A 262 -12.47 -2.67 3.19
C PRO A 262 -11.17 -2.26 3.89
N SER A 263 -11.21 -1.15 4.63
CA SER A 263 -10.09 -0.67 5.46
C SER A 263 -10.02 -1.43 6.78
N PHE A 264 -8.83 -1.52 7.36
CA PHE A 264 -8.61 -2.16 8.65
C PHE A 264 -9.09 -1.30 9.82
N SER A 265 -9.72 -1.94 10.80
CA SER A 265 -10.11 -1.34 12.08
C SER A 265 -9.41 -2.08 13.21
N GLY A 266 -8.45 -1.43 13.86
CA GLY A 266 -7.57 -2.08 14.83
C GLY A 266 -6.35 -1.23 15.18
N TRP A 267 -5.43 -1.79 15.94
CA TRP A 267 -4.18 -1.15 16.33
C TRP A 267 -3.01 -1.84 15.66
N LEU A 268 -2.02 -1.05 15.25
CA LEU A 268 -0.70 -1.52 14.83
C LEU A 268 0.38 -0.92 15.72
N ASP A 269 1.40 -1.72 15.98
CA ASP A 269 2.62 -1.32 16.67
C ASP A 269 3.82 -2.09 16.10
N GLU A 270 5.03 -1.57 16.28
CA GLU A 270 6.31 -2.22 15.98
C GLU A 270 6.39 -2.86 14.59
N LEU A 271 6.18 -2.09 13.52
CA LEU A 271 6.28 -2.59 12.14
C LEU A 271 7.75 -2.65 11.72
N ARG A 272 8.23 -3.85 11.38
CA ARG A 272 9.54 -4.07 10.76
C ARG A 272 9.41 -4.69 9.37
N ILE A 273 10.09 -4.08 8.41
CA ILE A 273 10.27 -4.60 7.05
C ILE A 273 11.73 -5.01 6.91
N SER A 274 11.99 -6.20 6.37
CA SER A 274 13.35 -6.75 6.27
C SER A 274 13.63 -7.39 4.93
N THR A 275 14.87 -7.30 4.48
CA THR A 275 15.38 -7.80 3.18
C THR A 275 15.82 -9.27 3.21
N SER A 276 15.35 -10.02 4.21
CA SER A 276 15.66 -11.45 4.37
C SER A 276 14.48 -12.20 4.99
N VAL A 277 14.47 -13.53 4.85
CA VAL A 277 13.56 -14.40 5.61
C VAL A 277 14.10 -14.57 7.04
N ARG A 278 13.43 -13.95 8.01
CA ARG A 278 13.80 -14.02 9.43
C ARG A 278 13.40 -15.33 10.10
N TYR A 279 12.34 -15.97 9.60
CA TYR A 279 11.73 -17.15 10.23
C TYR A 279 11.53 -18.29 9.25
N THR A 280 11.93 -19.49 9.66
CA THR A 280 11.79 -20.73 8.85
C THR A 280 11.16 -21.89 9.63
N ALA A 281 10.90 -21.67 10.91
CA ALA A 281 10.29 -22.58 11.87
C ALA A 281 9.69 -21.73 13.01
N ALA A 282 9.12 -22.37 14.03
CA ALA A 282 8.68 -21.68 15.24
C ALA A 282 9.84 -20.91 15.92
N PHE A 283 9.52 -19.78 16.53
CA PHE A 283 10.45 -18.91 17.24
C PHE A 283 9.81 -18.37 18.52
N ALA A 284 10.63 -17.78 19.39
CA ALA A 284 10.10 -17.13 20.60
C ALA A 284 9.34 -15.86 20.19
N ARG A 285 8.06 -15.77 20.59
CA ARG A 285 7.26 -14.54 20.45
C ARG A 285 8.08 -13.36 20.97
N PRO A 286 8.23 -12.27 20.19
CA PRO A 286 8.91 -11.08 20.68
C PRO A 286 8.30 -10.58 21.98
N SER A 287 9.13 -10.05 22.88
CA SER A 287 8.70 -9.55 24.20
C SER A 287 9.28 -8.17 24.52
N ALA A 288 9.84 -7.51 23.50
CA ALA A 288 10.40 -6.17 23.58
C ALA A 288 10.35 -5.53 22.18
N PRO A 289 10.45 -4.20 22.07
CA PRO A 289 10.58 -3.49 20.81
C PRO A 289 11.68 -4.08 19.92
N PHE A 290 11.44 -4.10 18.61
CA PHE A 290 12.39 -4.59 17.63
C PHE A 290 13.66 -3.75 17.60
N ALA A 291 14.80 -4.42 17.49
CA ALA A 291 16.06 -3.78 17.18
C ALA A 291 16.32 -3.79 15.67
N THR A 292 17.13 -2.83 15.22
CA THR A 292 17.66 -2.80 13.87
C THR A 292 18.85 -3.76 13.73
N ASP A 293 18.98 -4.35 12.55
CA ASP A 293 20.16 -5.09 12.12
C ASP A 293 20.42 -4.84 10.63
N GLY A 294 21.44 -5.49 10.06
CA GLY A 294 21.83 -5.28 8.66
C GLY A 294 20.78 -5.71 7.62
N ALA A 295 19.72 -6.42 8.03
CA ALA A 295 18.61 -6.80 7.16
C ALA A 295 17.36 -5.93 7.36
N THR A 296 17.36 -5.00 8.32
CA THR A 296 16.22 -4.09 8.55
C THR A 296 16.17 -3.02 7.47
N ALA A 297 15.12 -3.06 6.64
CA ALA A 297 14.86 -2.12 5.55
C ALA A 297 14.07 -0.89 6.04
N ALA A 298 13.12 -1.11 6.96
CA ALA A 298 12.38 -0.06 7.65
C ALA A 298 11.95 -0.55 9.04
N LEU A 299 11.86 0.36 10.00
CA LEU A 299 11.38 0.06 11.36
C LEU A 299 10.56 1.24 11.88
N TYR A 300 9.33 0.97 12.32
CA TYR A 300 8.41 1.95 12.86
C TYR A 300 7.93 1.49 14.23
N HIS A 301 8.27 2.25 15.27
CA HIS A 301 7.91 1.95 16.66
C HIS A 301 6.53 2.46 17.07
N PHE A 302 5.90 3.33 16.27
CA PHE A 302 4.62 3.97 16.60
C PHE A 302 4.61 4.75 17.94
N ASP A 303 5.79 5.13 18.44
CA ASP A 303 5.99 5.79 19.73
C ASP A 303 5.94 7.33 19.67
N GLU A 304 5.63 7.93 18.52
CA GLU A 304 5.59 9.40 18.39
C GLU A 304 4.51 10.02 19.27
N GLY A 305 3.38 9.33 19.44
CA GLY A 305 2.27 9.69 20.35
C GLY A 305 1.49 10.96 19.95
N GLN A 306 1.94 11.70 18.95
CA GLN A 306 1.31 12.93 18.45
C GLN A 306 1.83 13.29 17.05
N GLY A 307 1.13 14.22 16.39
CA GLY A 307 1.48 14.66 15.04
C GLY A 307 1.05 13.64 13.97
N THR A 308 1.55 13.84 12.75
CA THR A 308 1.14 13.05 11.57
C THR A 308 2.30 12.35 10.88
N THR A 309 3.45 12.25 11.54
CA THR A 309 4.62 11.55 11.02
C THR A 309 4.77 10.23 11.75
N LEU A 310 5.02 9.16 10.99
CA LEU A 310 5.46 7.87 11.51
C LEU A 310 6.92 7.69 11.09
N GLY A 311 7.85 7.74 12.03
CA GLY A 311 9.29 7.80 11.77
C GLY A 311 9.89 6.43 11.47
N ASP A 312 10.69 6.35 10.40
CA ASP A 312 11.52 5.16 10.12
C ASP A 312 12.84 5.25 10.90
N THR A 313 12.99 4.40 11.92
CA THR A 313 14.18 4.33 12.79
C THR A 313 15.22 3.30 12.32
N SER A 314 15.03 2.67 11.14
CA SER A 314 15.89 1.59 10.65
C SER A 314 17.36 1.99 10.50
N GLY A 315 17.63 3.24 10.13
CA GLY A 315 18.97 3.70 9.73
C GLY A 315 19.44 3.11 8.40
N ALA A 316 18.54 2.53 7.59
CA ALA A 316 18.88 1.94 6.31
C ALA A 316 19.35 3.00 5.29
N ALA A 317 20.35 2.66 4.48
CA ALA A 317 20.86 3.55 3.43
C ALA A 317 19.76 3.86 2.40
N GLY A 318 19.63 5.13 1.99
CA GLY A 318 18.53 5.62 1.14
C GLY A 318 17.25 5.98 1.90
N GLY A 319 17.17 5.65 3.19
CA GLY A 319 16.13 6.12 4.11
C GLY A 319 16.35 7.56 4.61
N PRO A 320 15.52 8.01 5.57
CA PRO A 320 14.39 7.28 6.14
C PRO A 320 13.21 7.19 5.17
N SER A 321 12.41 6.15 5.33
CA SER A 321 11.14 5.93 4.62
C SER A 321 9.96 6.36 5.51
N ASP A 322 9.95 7.61 5.97
CA ASP A 322 8.93 8.08 6.90
C ASP A 322 7.50 7.96 6.33
N GLY A 323 6.58 7.53 7.19
CA GLY A 323 5.15 7.49 6.92
C GLY A 323 4.48 8.81 7.23
N THR A 324 3.40 9.11 6.51
CA THR A 324 2.48 10.22 6.81
C THR A 324 1.11 9.68 7.17
N LEU A 325 0.63 9.99 8.36
CA LEU A 325 -0.75 9.70 8.79
C LEU A 325 -1.69 10.63 8.02
N ARG A 326 -2.67 10.04 7.34
CA ARG A 326 -3.74 10.75 6.66
C ARG A 326 -4.97 10.77 7.57
N VAL A 327 -5.07 11.80 8.40
CA VAL A 327 -6.08 11.87 9.46
C VAL A 327 -7.42 12.37 8.93
N GLY A 328 -8.52 11.67 9.26
CA GLY A 328 -9.90 12.10 8.97
C GLY A 328 -10.95 11.05 9.35
N GLY A 329 -12.21 11.32 9.01
CA GLY A 329 -13.33 10.41 9.28
C GLY A 329 -14.02 10.64 10.64
N THR A 330 -14.99 9.78 10.95
CA THR A 330 -15.73 9.80 12.22
C THR A 330 -15.90 8.36 12.75
N PRO A 331 -15.17 7.94 13.81
CA PRO A 331 -14.12 8.69 14.51
C PRO A 331 -12.95 9.08 13.61
N SER A 332 -12.25 10.16 13.97
CA SER A 332 -11.11 10.63 13.19
C SER A 332 -9.91 9.73 13.42
N GLY A 333 -9.33 9.17 12.34
CA GLY A 333 -8.14 8.35 12.40
C GLY A 333 -7.22 8.48 11.17
N PRO A 334 -6.02 7.86 11.22
CA PRO A 334 -5.58 7.06 12.33
C PRO A 334 -5.19 7.93 13.53
N ALA A 335 -5.28 7.41 14.74
CA ALA A 335 -5.07 8.15 15.98
C ALA A 335 -4.08 7.44 16.89
N TRP A 336 -3.17 8.19 17.50
CA TRP A 336 -2.25 7.66 18.51
C TRP A 336 -3.02 7.10 19.70
N SER A 337 -2.55 5.97 20.22
CA SER A 337 -3.16 5.23 21.33
C SER A 337 -2.12 4.88 22.37
N PRO A 338 -2.42 4.98 23.68
CA PRO A 338 -1.50 4.59 24.75
C PRO A 338 -1.47 3.06 24.99
N ASP A 339 -2.21 2.29 24.20
CA ASP A 339 -2.30 0.84 24.32
C ASP A 339 -1.13 0.18 23.58
N THR A 340 -0.38 -0.70 24.24
CA THR A 340 0.87 -1.28 23.73
C THR A 340 0.92 -2.79 23.93
N PRO A 341 1.69 -3.53 23.11
CA PRO A 341 1.93 -4.97 23.27
C PRO A 341 2.92 -5.31 24.39
N PHE A 342 3.56 -4.31 25.00
CA PHE A 342 4.55 -4.44 26.09
C PHE A 342 4.12 -3.70 27.36
#